data_AF-A0AAU4CK52-F1
#
_entry.id   AF-A0AAU4CK52-F1
#
_cell.length_a   1.000
_cell.length_b   1.000
_cell.length_c   1.000
_cell.angle_alpha   90.00
_cell.angle_beta   90.00
_cell.angle_gamma   90.00
#
_symmetry.space_group_name_H-M   'P 1'
#
loop_
_entity.id
_entity.type
_entity.pdbx_description
1 polymer ?
#
loop_
_entity_poly.entity_id
_entity_poly.type
_entity_poly.pdbx_seq_one_letter_code
_entity_poly.pdbx_strand_id
1 'polypeptide(L)'
;MRNLRVLVAAPARSPRCQADARRVAARLTYLRGVNSVPSPTQPVLIVPPGAADRALGADVDVLYICAHSYPGPDPEGLLDTDLASLNSPLTAKALILDTCWGAAPTVRRALAALRPAHLPPLALLACAGPAPFDHHILAGPLLEALLTGPRTDPWHQRLAAAKATALTTAEMAAHTRRDWARWQIHSVPGTRITP
;
A
#
# COMPACT_ATOMS: atom_id res chain seq x y z
N MET A 1 -12.20 21.09 0.93
CA MET A 1 -11.74 19.75 1.35
C MET A 1 -10.22 19.72 1.28
N ARG A 2 -9.52 19.15 2.28
CA ARG A 2 -8.05 19.03 2.25
C ARG A 2 -7.62 18.02 1.17
N ASN A 3 -6.52 18.29 0.47
CA ASN A 3 -5.95 17.37 -0.50
C ASN A 3 -5.42 16.11 0.21
N LEU A 4 -5.61 14.93 -0.41
CA LEU A 4 -5.07 13.68 0.09
C LEU A 4 -3.60 13.56 -0.30
N ARG A 5 -2.72 13.31 0.67
CA ARG A 5 -1.30 13.03 0.42
C ARG A 5 -1.13 11.57 0.11
N VAL A 6 -0.51 11.26 -1.02
CA VAL A 6 -0.35 9.88 -1.50
C VAL A 6 1.11 9.62 -1.80
N LEU A 7 1.63 8.52 -1.27
CA LEU A 7 2.96 8.02 -1.60
C LEU A 7 2.83 6.69 -2.34
N VAL A 8 3.52 6.60 -3.47
CA VAL A 8 3.74 5.36 -4.21
C VAL A 8 5.21 5.00 -4.04
N ALA A 9 5.49 3.80 -3.53
CA ALA A 9 6.84 3.34 -3.26
C ALA A 9 7.11 1.95 -3.86
N ALA A 10 8.35 1.72 -4.26
CA ALA A 10 8.84 0.43 -4.75
C ALA A 10 10.31 0.22 -4.34
N PRO A 11 10.76 -1.01 -4.16
CA PRO A 11 12.13 -1.29 -3.76
C PRO A 11 13.12 -1.11 -4.91
N ALA A 12 14.33 -0.66 -4.59
CA ALA A 12 15.40 -0.43 -5.56
C ALA A 12 15.83 -1.69 -6.32
N ARG A 13 15.63 -2.88 -5.73
CA ARG A 13 16.02 -4.17 -6.29
C ARG A 13 14.94 -4.90 -7.10
N SER A 14 13.73 -4.35 -7.24
CA SER A 14 12.69 -4.95 -8.09
C SER A 14 12.30 -4.02 -9.25
N PRO A 15 12.93 -4.16 -10.44
CA PRO A 15 12.56 -3.40 -11.62
C PRO A 15 11.08 -3.55 -12.00
N ARG A 16 10.50 -4.73 -11.75
CA ARG A 16 9.07 -4.98 -12.03
C ARG A 16 8.16 -4.17 -11.12
N CYS A 17 8.41 -4.16 -9.80
CA CYS A 17 7.63 -3.31 -8.90
C CYS A 17 7.84 -1.82 -9.16
N GLN A 18 9.04 -1.41 -9.58
CA GLN A 18 9.27 -0.02 -9.99
C GLN A 18 8.45 0.35 -11.23
N ALA A 19 8.37 -0.54 -12.22
CA ALA A 19 7.56 -0.32 -13.40
C ALA A 19 6.07 -0.20 -13.06
N ASP A 20 5.56 -1.05 -12.16
CA ASP A 20 4.15 -1.00 -11.74
C ASP A 20 3.85 0.25 -10.91
N ALA A 21 4.70 0.58 -9.95
CA ALA A 21 4.62 1.80 -9.17
C ALA A 21 4.63 3.05 -10.06
N ARG A 22 5.41 3.08 -11.14
CA ARG A 22 5.38 4.19 -12.12
C ARG A 22 4.05 4.27 -12.88
N ARG A 23 3.45 3.14 -13.27
CA ARG A 23 2.12 3.12 -13.93
C ARG A 23 1.04 3.64 -12.99
N VAL A 24 1.05 3.16 -11.75
CA VAL A 24 0.14 3.63 -10.69
C VAL A 24 0.33 5.13 -10.50
N ALA A 25 1.55 5.58 -10.23
CA ALA A 25 1.86 6.98 -9.97
C ALA A 25 1.42 7.89 -11.13
N ALA A 26 1.70 7.52 -12.39
CA ALA A 26 1.29 8.27 -13.57
C ALA A 26 -0.23 8.46 -13.65
N ARG A 27 -1.01 7.46 -13.24
CA ARG A 27 -2.48 7.55 -13.18
C ARG A 27 -2.94 8.55 -12.11
N LEU A 28 -2.19 8.70 -11.02
CA LEU A 28 -2.56 9.57 -9.89
C LEU A 28 -2.11 11.03 -10.07
N THR A 29 -1.07 11.28 -10.88
CA THR A 29 -0.37 12.58 -10.99
C THR A 29 -1.29 13.79 -11.23
N TYR A 30 -2.44 13.60 -11.88
CA TYR A 30 -3.34 14.71 -12.24
C TYR A 30 -4.74 14.63 -11.60
N LEU A 31 -4.93 13.74 -10.62
CA LEU A 31 -6.20 13.67 -9.91
C LEU A 31 -6.40 14.92 -9.04
N ARG A 32 -7.54 15.59 -9.22
CA ARG A 32 -7.87 16.77 -8.41
C ARG A 32 -7.98 16.40 -6.94
N GLY A 33 -7.38 17.22 -6.07
CA GLY A 33 -7.42 17.00 -4.63
C GLY A 33 -6.55 15.84 -4.14
N VAL A 34 -5.57 15.43 -4.96
CA VAL A 34 -4.50 14.47 -4.63
C VAL A 34 -3.16 15.19 -4.74
N ASN A 35 -2.32 15.03 -3.72
CA ASN A 35 -0.95 15.53 -3.69
C ASN A 35 0.00 14.32 -3.64
N SER A 36 0.65 14.01 -4.77
CA SER A 36 1.67 12.97 -4.83
C SER A 36 2.95 13.40 -4.10
N VAL A 37 3.43 12.53 -3.23
CA VAL A 37 4.68 12.67 -2.47
C VAL A 37 5.70 11.68 -3.06
N PRO A 38 7.00 12.04 -3.20
CA PRO A 38 7.63 13.30 -2.80
C PRO A 38 7.24 14.50 -3.67
N SER A 39 6.98 14.30 -4.97
CA SER A 39 6.46 15.35 -5.85
C SER A 39 5.73 14.76 -7.07
N PRO A 40 4.92 15.54 -7.80
CA PRO A 40 4.32 15.11 -9.07
C PRO A 40 5.37 14.78 -10.16
N THR A 41 6.54 15.42 -10.12
CA THR A 41 7.64 15.21 -11.07
C THR A 41 8.54 14.01 -10.72
N GLN A 42 8.45 13.53 -9.48
CA GLN A 42 9.08 12.30 -8.99
C GLN A 42 8.03 11.50 -8.21
N PRO A 43 7.03 10.91 -8.89
CA PRO A 43 5.82 10.46 -8.23
C PRO A 43 5.95 9.05 -7.62
N VAL A 44 7.15 8.46 -7.70
CA VAL A 44 7.50 7.17 -7.09
C VAL A 44 8.73 7.33 -6.21
N LEU A 45 8.64 6.89 -4.95
CA LEU A 45 9.79 6.74 -4.08
C LEU A 45 10.45 5.37 -4.31
N ILE A 46 11.70 5.39 -4.77
CA ILE A 46 12.53 4.18 -4.87
C ILE A 46 13.23 3.97 -3.53
N VAL A 47 12.98 2.83 -2.89
CA VAL A 47 13.45 2.53 -1.53
C VAL A 47 14.67 1.60 -1.56
N PRO A 48 15.85 2.05 -1.10
CA PRO A 48 17.01 1.18 -0.93
C PRO A 48 16.79 0.10 0.13
N PRO A 49 17.56 -1.01 0.10
CA PRO A 49 17.58 -1.98 1.20
C PRO A 49 17.86 -1.32 2.55
N GLY A 50 17.15 -1.73 3.60
CA GLY A 50 17.27 -1.17 4.96
C GLY A 50 16.70 0.24 5.14
N ALA A 51 16.11 0.84 4.10
CA ALA A 51 15.55 2.19 4.15
C ALA A 51 14.01 2.21 4.17
N ALA A 52 13.35 1.14 4.61
CA ALA A 52 11.89 1.02 4.59
C ALA A 52 11.18 2.10 5.45
N ASP A 53 11.85 2.66 6.45
CA ASP A 53 11.38 3.83 7.23
C ASP A 53 11.06 5.04 6.33
N ARG A 54 11.76 5.21 5.19
CA ARG A 54 11.47 6.32 4.25
C ARG A 54 10.07 6.23 3.63
N ALA A 55 9.54 5.02 3.46
CA ALA A 55 8.22 4.80 2.90
C ALA A 55 7.16 4.63 4.00
N LEU A 56 7.41 3.75 4.98
CA LEU A 56 6.45 3.43 6.04
C LEU A 56 6.30 4.54 7.09
N GLY A 57 7.36 5.33 7.31
CA GLY A 57 7.34 6.50 8.19
C GLY A 57 6.87 7.80 7.52
N ALA A 58 6.48 7.76 6.24
CA ALA A 58 6.06 8.96 5.52
C ALA A 58 4.71 9.49 6.06
N ASP A 59 4.64 10.81 6.27
CA ASP A 59 3.40 11.49 6.66
C ASP A 59 2.46 11.65 5.45
N VAL A 60 1.68 10.60 5.17
CA VAL A 60 0.73 10.54 4.05
C VAL A 60 -0.63 9.99 4.47
N ASP A 61 -1.68 10.25 3.69
CA ASP A 61 -2.99 9.66 3.93
C ASP A 61 -3.08 8.23 3.38
N VAL A 62 -2.55 8.02 2.17
CA VAL A 62 -2.56 6.73 1.46
C VAL A 62 -1.13 6.37 1.06
N LEU A 63 -0.74 5.14 1.40
CA LEU A 63 0.53 4.55 0.99
C LEU A 63 0.26 3.35 0.09
N TYR A 64 0.82 3.35 -1.11
CA TYR A 64 0.89 2.19 -1.98
C TYR A 64 2.33 1.70 -2.06
N ILE A 65 2.50 0.41 -1.87
CA ILE A 65 3.79 -0.27 -1.93
C ILE A 65 3.63 -1.48 -2.83
N CYS A 66 4.44 -1.58 -3.88
CA CYS A 66 4.72 -2.86 -4.55
C CYS A 66 6.00 -3.44 -4.00
N ALA A 67 5.95 -4.68 -3.51
CA ALA A 67 7.15 -5.39 -3.06
C ALA A 67 7.02 -6.90 -3.26
N HIS A 68 8.15 -7.57 -3.41
CA HIS A 68 8.20 -9.02 -3.34
C HIS A 68 8.53 -9.44 -1.92
N SER A 69 7.89 -10.50 -1.45
CA SER A 69 8.20 -11.04 -0.13
C SER A 69 7.85 -12.52 -0.11
N TYR A 70 8.87 -13.35 0.10
CA TYR A 70 8.72 -14.75 0.48
C TYR A 70 9.44 -14.94 1.82
N PRO A 71 8.94 -15.78 2.73
CA PRO A 71 9.74 -16.25 3.85
C PRO A 71 10.95 -17.03 3.28
N GLY A 72 12.17 -16.57 3.52
CA GLY A 72 13.39 -17.17 2.99
C GLY A 72 14.63 -16.30 3.23
N PRO A 73 15.84 -16.82 2.94
CA PRO A 73 17.11 -16.12 3.18
C PRO A 73 17.34 -14.92 2.25
N ASP A 74 16.69 -14.88 1.08
CA ASP A 74 16.76 -13.78 0.12
C ASP A 74 15.34 -13.29 -0.26
N PRO A 75 14.65 -12.56 0.63
CA PRO A 75 13.45 -11.85 0.24
C PRO A 75 13.85 -10.69 -0.68
N GLU A 76 13.01 -10.33 -1.65
CA GLU A 76 13.26 -9.20 -2.56
C GLU A 76 12.57 -7.92 -2.03
N GLY A 77 13.26 -7.20 -1.16
CA GLY A 77 13.52 -5.78 -1.33
C GLY A 77 12.72 -4.78 -0.51
N LEU A 78 11.68 -5.15 0.23
CA LEU A 78 11.03 -4.19 1.14
C LEU A 78 10.65 -4.75 2.51
N LEU A 79 10.22 -6.02 2.56
CA LEU A 79 10.03 -6.73 3.82
C LEU A 79 11.32 -7.45 4.29
N ASP A 80 12.43 -7.34 3.56
CA ASP A 80 13.78 -7.74 4.00
C ASP A 80 14.27 -6.88 5.15
N THR A 81 13.64 -5.72 5.35
CA THR A 81 13.80 -4.97 6.58
C THR A 81 12.97 -5.68 7.62
N ASP A 82 13.58 -6.09 8.73
CA ASP A 82 12.84 -6.52 9.89
C ASP A 82 11.88 -5.39 10.27
N LEU A 83 10.58 -5.56 10.00
CA LEU A 83 9.58 -4.53 10.31
C LEU A 83 9.59 -4.20 11.81
N ALA A 84 10.08 -5.11 12.66
CA ALA A 84 10.27 -4.85 14.08
C ALA A 84 11.44 -3.90 14.38
N SER A 85 12.39 -3.74 13.45
CA SER A 85 13.53 -2.82 13.57
C SER A 85 13.23 -1.39 13.13
N LEU A 86 12.04 -1.14 12.55
CA LEU A 86 11.63 0.18 12.08
C LEU A 86 11.28 1.09 13.25
N ASN A 87 11.80 2.32 13.21
CA ASN A 87 11.64 3.27 14.30
C ASN A 87 10.59 4.33 14.02
N SER A 88 10.24 4.58 12.75
CA SER A 88 9.28 5.63 12.42
C SER A 88 7.84 5.15 12.67
N PRO A 89 6.95 6.00 13.23
CA PRO A 89 5.56 5.64 13.39
C PRO A 89 4.84 5.55 12.04
N LEU A 90 4.01 4.53 11.86
CA LEU A 90 3.15 4.39 10.69
C LEU A 90 1.91 5.28 10.85
N THR A 91 1.94 6.47 10.25
CA THR A 91 0.86 7.46 10.36
C THR A 91 -0.20 7.34 9.26
N ALA A 92 0.12 6.64 8.15
CA ALA A 92 -0.79 6.41 7.04
C ALA A 92 -2.16 5.86 7.48
N LYS A 93 -3.21 6.30 6.79
CA LYS A 93 -4.60 5.92 7.11
C LYS A 93 -5.04 4.70 6.31
N ALA A 94 -4.55 4.58 5.07
CA ALA A 94 -4.69 3.39 4.24
C ALA A 94 -3.33 2.94 3.69
N LEU A 95 -3.10 1.63 3.69
CA LEU A 95 -1.94 0.98 3.11
C LEU A 95 -2.42 -0.08 2.10
N ILE A 96 -2.00 0.07 0.86
CA ILE A 96 -2.14 -0.95 -0.18
C ILE A 96 -0.77 -1.61 -0.30
N LEU A 97 -0.65 -2.82 0.23
CA LEU A 97 0.59 -3.59 0.24
C LEU A 97 0.50 -4.68 -0.83
N ASP A 98 0.95 -4.34 -2.03
CA ASP A 98 0.98 -5.22 -3.19
C ASP A 98 2.17 -6.19 -3.09
N THR A 99 1.96 -7.25 -2.31
CA THR A 99 2.95 -8.30 -2.07
C THR A 99 2.31 -9.66 -1.78
N CYS A 100 3.03 -10.74 -2.11
CA CYS A 100 2.61 -12.14 -2.01
C CYS A 100 2.25 -12.60 -0.59
N TRP A 101 2.70 -11.90 0.46
CA TRP A 101 2.52 -12.26 1.87
C TRP A 101 1.98 -11.10 2.74
N GLY A 102 1.43 -10.05 2.12
CA GLY A 102 1.16 -8.79 2.83
C GLY A 102 0.13 -8.89 3.97
N ALA A 103 -0.78 -9.86 3.92
CA ALA A 103 -1.77 -10.09 4.98
C ALA A 103 -1.30 -11.07 6.07
N ALA A 104 -0.07 -11.59 5.98
CA ALA A 104 0.44 -12.57 6.95
C ALA A 104 0.32 -12.04 8.40
N PRO A 105 -0.01 -12.89 9.39
CA PRO A 105 -0.17 -12.45 10.78
C PRO A 105 1.05 -11.71 11.34
N THR A 106 2.26 -12.13 10.97
CA THR A 106 3.52 -11.47 11.36
C THR A 106 3.61 -10.04 10.83
N VAL A 107 3.31 -9.84 9.54
CA VAL A 107 3.27 -8.51 8.91
C VAL A 107 2.23 -7.62 9.60
N ARG A 108 1.01 -8.12 9.80
CA ARG A 108 -0.05 -7.35 10.48
C ARG A 108 0.31 -6.97 11.91
N ARG A 109 0.96 -7.87 12.67
CA ARG A 109 1.46 -7.56 14.01
C ARG A 109 2.55 -6.49 14.00
N ALA A 110 3.47 -6.56 13.05
CA ALA A 110 4.51 -5.54 12.91
C ALA A 110 3.93 -4.17 12.53
N LEU A 111 2.98 -4.13 11.57
CA LEU A 111 2.27 -2.90 11.22
C LEU A 111 1.49 -2.32 12.42
N ALA A 112 0.86 -3.17 13.24
CA ALA A 112 0.21 -2.75 14.49
C ALA A 112 1.20 -2.12 15.48
N ALA A 113 2.38 -2.72 15.64
CA ALA A 113 3.46 -2.22 16.49
C ALA A 113 4.10 -0.92 16.00
N LEU A 114 4.02 -0.62 14.70
CA LEU A 114 4.47 0.65 14.12
C LEU A 114 3.40 1.74 14.23
N ARG A 115 2.12 1.36 14.26
CA ARG A 115 0.98 2.27 14.28
C ARG A 115 0.75 2.84 15.69
N PRO A 116 0.77 4.18 15.88
CA PRO A 116 0.42 4.81 17.15
C PRO A 116 -0.98 4.41 17.63
N ALA A 117 -1.10 4.03 18.91
CA ALA A 117 -2.33 3.52 19.50
C ALA A 117 -3.48 4.55 19.56
N HIS A 118 -3.15 5.85 19.60
CA HIS A 118 -4.13 6.94 19.62
C HIS A 118 -4.73 7.24 18.24
N LEU A 119 -4.16 6.70 17.17
CA LEU A 119 -4.66 6.93 15.81
C LEU A 119 -5.68 5.84 15.42
N PRO A 120 -6.64 6.14 14.53
CA PRO A 120 -7.58 5.14 14.04
C PRO A 120 -6.87 3.92 13.42
N PRO A 121 -7.51 2.73 13.41
CA PRO A 121 -6.94 1.55 12.77
C PRO A 121 -6.52 1.83 11.33
N LEU A 122 -5.37 1.28 10.95
CA LEU A 122 -4.89 1.32 9.57
C LEU A 122 -5.79 0.44 8.70
N ALA A 123 -6.30 0.99 7.58
CA ALA A 123 -6.97 0.20 6.56
C ALA A 123 -5.93 -0.44 5.63
N LEU A 124 -5.73 -1.75 5.73
CA LEU A 124 -4.77 -2.50 4.93
C LEU A 124 -5.49 -3.27 3.82
N LEU A 125 -5.11 -3.09 2.56
CA LEU A 125 -5.39 -4.05 1.49
C LEU A 125 -4.13 -4.85 1.20
N ALA A 126 -4.20 -6.17 1.34
CA ALA A 126 -3.07 -7.06 1.08
C ALA A 126 -3.52 -8.47 0.67
N CYS A 127 -2.62 -9.22 0.02
CA CYS A 127 -2.92 -10.59 -0.39
C CYS A 127 -2.91 -11.57 0.79
N ALA A 128 -3.94 -12.42 0.86
CA ALA A 128 -4.10 -13.49 1.82
C ALA A 128 -3.32 -14.75 1.40
N GLY A 129 -2.39 -15.16 2.26
CA GLY A 129 -1.54 -16.33 2.06
C GLY A 129 -0.58 -16.19 0.86
N PRO A 130 0.25 -17.21 0.60
CA PRO A 130 1.27 -17.17 -0.46
C PRO A 130 0.65 -17.13 -1.85
N ALA A 131 0.71 -15.99 -2.54
CA ALA A 131 0.21 -15.86 -3.92
C ALA A 131 1.36 -15.81 -4.93
N PRO A 132 1.26 -16.54 -6.07
CA PRO A 132 2.20 -16.37 -7.16
C PRO A 132 2.19 -14.91 -7.65
N PHE A 133 3.36 -14.40 -7.99
CA PHE A 133 3.60 -12.98 -8.25
C PHE A 133 2.91 -12.44 -9.52
N ASP A 134 2.37 -13.29 -10.37
CA ASP A 134 1.51 -12.90 -11.49
C ASP A 134 0.09 -12.48 -11.09
N HIS A 135 -0.24 -12.52 -9.80
CA HIS A 135 -1.54 -12.13 -9.23
C HIS A 135 -1.57 -10.70 -8.65
N HIS A 136 -0.70 -9.80 -9.13
CA HIS A 136 -0.73 -8.40 -8.70
C HIS A 136 -2.12 -7.81 -8.82
N ILE A 137 -2.43 -6.95 -7.87
CA ILE A 137 -3.50 -6.01 -8.10
C ILE A 137 -3.11 -5.07 -9.24
N LEU A 138 -4.04 -4.81 -10.15
CA LEU A 138 -4.01 -3.56 -10.90
C LEU A 138 -4.37 -2.46 -9.90
N ALA A 139 -3.38 -2.00 -9.14
CA ALA A 139 -3.55 -1.02 -8.07
C ALA A 139 -4.03 0.34 -8.58
N GLY A 140 -3.78 0.65 -9.86
CA GLY A 140 -4.17 1.90 -10.51
C GLY A 140 -5.67 2.21 -10.37
N PRO A 141 -6.57 1.39 -10.98
CA PRO A 141 -8.02 1.57 -10.84
C PRO A 141 -8.52 1.63 -9.39
N LEU A 142 -7.96 0.80 -8.52
CA LEU A 142 -8.28 0.80 -7.08
C LEU A 142 -7.93 2.14 -6.41
N LEU A 143 -6.71 2.63 -6.61
CA LEU A 143 -6.25 3.87 -6.00
C LEU A 143 -6.99 5.07 -6.57
N GLU A 144 -7.26 5.10 -7.87
CA GLU A 144 -8.10 6.13 -8.47
C GLU A 144 -9.49 6.17 -7.81
N ALA A 145 -10.16 5.02 -7.70
CA ALA A 145 -11.47 4.92 -7.04
C ALA A 145 -11.42 5.35 -5.56
N LEU A 146 -10.38 4.99 -4.82
CA LEU A 146 -10.20 5.38 -3.41
C LEU A 146 -10.01 6.89 -3.23
N LEU A 147 -9.30 7.53 -4.15
CA LEU A 147 -8.89 8.93 -4.06
C LEU A 147 -9.95 9.90 -4.59
N THR A 148 -10.77 9.43 -5.53
CA THR A 148 -11.87 10.20 -6.17
C THR A 148 -13.23 9.92 -5.56
N GLY A 149 -13.41 8.78 -4.89
CA GLY A 149 -14.65 8.40 -4.24
C GLY A 149 -14.99 9.21 -2.99
N PRO A 150 -16.14 8.92 -2.35
CA PRO A 150 -16.59 9.58 -1.13
C PRO A 150 -15.52 9.56 -0.02
N ARG A 151 -15.44 10.67 0.73
CA ARG A 151 -14.41 10.91 1.77
C ARG A 151 -14.96 10.91 3.20
N THR A 152 -16.25 10.68 3.37
CA THR A 152 -16.96 10.76 4.65
C THR A 152 -16.81 9.51 5.50
N ASP A 153 -16.61 8.36 4.85
CA ASP A 153 -16.61 7.07 5.54
C ASP A 153 -15.25 6.72 6.14
N PRO A 154 -15.20 5.83 7.14
CA PRO A 154 -13.96 5.23 7.63
C PRO A 154 -13.11 4.62 6.50
N TRP A 155 -11.79 4.67 6.63
CA TRP A 155 -10.86 4.25 5.57
C TRP A 155 -11.03 2.81 5.09
N HIS A 156 -11.38 1.88 5.98
CA HIS A 156 -11.62 0.48 5.59
C HIS A 156 -12.87 0.35 4.70
N GLN A 157 -13.93 1.13 4.96
CA GLN A 157 -15.13 1.17 4.13
C GLN A 157 -14.86 1.85 2.79
N ARG A 158 -14.09 2.95 2.80
CA ARG A 158 -13.64 3.61 1.57
C ARG A 158 -12.81 2.66 0.69
N LEU A 159 -11.92 1.87 1.29
CA LEU A 159 -11.13 0.87 0.59
C LEU A 159 -11.99 -0.28 0.03
N ALA A 160 -13.03 -0.70 0.77
CA ALA A 160 -13.98 -1.71 0.30
C ALA A 160 -14.81 -1.20 -0.89
N ALA A 161 -15.32 0.03 -0.80
CA ALA A 161 -16.03 0.69 -1.90
C ALA A 161 -15.12 0.86 -3.12
N ALA A 162 -13.89 1.35 -2.92
CA ALA A 162 -12.91 1.49 -3.99
C ALA A 162 -12.58 0.15 -4.66
N LYS A 163 -12.41 -0.92 -3.89
CA LYS A 163 -12.20 -2.28 -4.42
C LYS A 163 -13.39 -2.73 -5.26
N ALA A 164 -14.62 -2.53 -4.78
CA ALA A 164 -15.83 -2.87 -5.53
C ALA A 164 -15.92 -2.08 -6.85
N THR A 165 -15.65 -0.76 -6.83
CA THR A 165 -15.62 0.08 -8.03
C THR A 165 -14.52 -0.33 -9.00
N ALA A 166 -13.31 -0.61 -8.52
CA ALA A 166 -12.22 -1.04 -9.38
C ALA A 166 -12.56 -2.33 -10.13
N LEU A 167 -13.18 -3.29 -9.44
CA LEU A 167 -13.56 -4.59 -10.00
C LEU A 167 -14.53 -4.50 -11.18
N THR A 168 -15.27 -3.40 -11.34
CA THR A 168 -16.19 -3.19 -12.47
C THR A 168 -15.53 -2.53 -13.68
N THR A 169 -14.29 -2.07 -13.56
CA THR A 169 -13.58 -1.40 -14.67
C THR A 169 -13.20 -2.38 -15.78
N ALA A 170 -13.20 -1.91 -17.03
CA ALA A 170 -12.81 -2.72 -18.19
C ALA A 170 -11.36 -3.22 -18.11
N GLU A 171 -10.46 -2.43 -17.54
CA GLU A 171 -9.06 -2.80 -17.30
C GLU A 171 -8.95 -4.04 -16.39
N MET A 172 -9.74 -4.05 -15.33
CA MET A 172 -9.83 -5.16 -14.38
C MET A 172 -10.57 -6.36 -14.98
N ALA A 173 -11.53 -6.10 -15.87
CA ALA A 173 -12.24 -7.13 -16.61
C ALA A 173 -11.35 -7.83 -17.66
N ALA A 174 -10.42 -7.10 -18.28
CA ALA A 174 -9.51 -7.66 -19.29
C ALA A 174 -8.38 -8.51 -18.69
N HIS A 175 -8.16 -8.45 -17.37
CA HIS A 175 -7.09 -9.19 -16.73
C HIS A 175 -7.48 -10.66 -16.47
N THR A 176 -6.67 -11.59 -16.98
CA THR A 176 -6.94 -13.03 -16.99
C THR A 176 -6.52 -13.76 -15.71
N ARG A 177 -5.64 -13.15 -14.90
CA ARG A 177 -5.11 -13.72 -13.64
C ARG A 177 -5.75 -13.05 -12.43
N ARG A 178 -7.08 -13.15 -12.34
CA ARG A 178 -7.85 -12.55 -11.25
C ARG A 178 -7.78 -13.46 -10.03
N ASP A 179 -7.14 -13.01 -8.97
CA ASP A 179 -7.42 -13.55 -7.64
C ASP A 179 -7.72 -12.44 -6.62
N TRP A 180 -8.63 -11.56 -7.01
CA TRP A 180 -9.16 -10.48 -6.16
C TRP A 180 -9.85 -11.00 -4.89
N ALA A 181 -10.27 -12.27 -4.87
CA ALA A 181 -10.79 -12.91 -3.67
C ALA A 181 -9.73 -13.01 -2.57
N ARG A 182 -8.46 -13.20 -2.95
CA ARG A 182 -7.34 -13.23 -2.00
C ARG A 182 -6.90 -11.87 -1.49
N TRP A 183 -7.20 -10.78 -2.19
CA TRP A 183 -6.84 -9.44 -1.73
C TRP A 183 -7.82 -8.96 -0.67
N GLN A 184 -7.45 -9.13 0.60
CA GLN A 184 -8.32 -8.89 1.75
C GLN A 184 -8.09 -7.50 2.36
N ILE A 185 -9.17 -6.94 2.89
CA ILE A 185 -9.13 -5.70 3.64
C ILE A 185 -9.07 -6.03 5.13
N HIS A 186 -8.10 -5.47 5.84
CA HIS A 186 -7.93 -5.63 7.27
C HIS A 186 -7.93 -4.26 7.95
N SER A 187 -8.54 -4.22 9.14
CA SER A 187 -8.37 -3.11 10.07
C SER A 187 -7.26 -3.49 11.05
N VAL A 188 -6.11 -2.84 10.96
CA VAL A 188 -4.95 -3.11 11.82
C VAL A 188 -4.93 -2.09 12.96
N PRO A 189 -5.18 -2.50 14.21
CA PRO A 189 -5.16 -1.58 15.35
C PRO A 189 -3.73 -1.13 15.65
N GLY A 190 -3.58 0.10 16.18
CA GLY A 190 -2.28 0.57 16.68
C GLY A 190 -2.00 0.04 18.08
N THR A 191 -0.77 -0.41 18.31
CA THR A 191 -0.30 -0.84 19.64
C THR A 191 0.92 -0.05 20.10
N ARG A 192 1.46 0.84 19.27
CA ARG A 192 2.60 1.66 19.64
C ARG A 192 2.18 2.71 20.66
N ILE A 193 2.73 2.61 21.86
CA ILE A 193 2.62 3.65 22.88
C ILE A 193 3.53 4.80 22.43
N THR A 194 2.97 5.99 22.27
CA THR A 194 3.77 7.21 22.05
C THR A 194 4.60 7.49 23.30
N PRO A 195 5.92 7.75 23.18
CA PRO A 195 6.66 8.41 24.25
C PRO A 195 6.06 9.78 24.57
#